data_AF-A0A8D4BCW6-F1
#
_entry.id   AF-A0A8D4BCW6-F1
#
_cell.length_a   1.000
_cell.length_b   1.000
_cell.length_c   1.000
_cell.angle_alpha   90.00
_cell.angle_beta   90.00
_cell.angle_gamma   90.00
#
_symmetry.space_group_name_H-M   'P 1'
#
loop_
_entity.id
_entity.type
_entity.pdbx_description
1 polymer ?
#
loop_
_entity_poly.entity_id
_entity_poly.type
_entity_poly.pdbx_seq_one_letter_code
_entity_poly.pdbx_strand_id
1 'polypeptide(L)'
;MSTVEETIVVAVPVGTAYNQWTQFKSFPRFMAVVKGVEQIRPNLTRWVIGLGPVRHEFDAEIVDQRPDSLVRWRSLGPRLAHRGEVSFRATEADRTEVSVRIDLRSHGAADPRTHAGRLVRRALRAELGHFKEFIEGLGREGGAWRGTIRGGHVRPLGTEPARSRVPHWPVG
;
A
#
# COMPACT_ATOMS: atom_id res chain seq x y z
N MET A 1 14.20 1.96 18.27
CA MET A 1 13.27 1.98 17.13
C MET A 1 11.90 1.60 17.65
N SER A 2 10.85 2.21 17.13
CA SER A 2 9.49 2.01 17.62
C SER A 2 8.60 1.48 16.51
N THR A 3 8.00 0.33 16.76
CA THR A 3 7.20 -0.40 15.77
C THR A 3 5.73 -0.38 16.18
N VAL A 4 4.88 0.00 15.25
CA VAL A 4 3.43 -0.17 15.36
C VAL A 4 3.01 -1.24 14.35
N GLU A 5 2.16 -2.17 14.78
CA GLU A 5 1.70 -3.28 13.95
C GLU A 5 0.24 -3.56 14.25
N GLU A 6 -0.57 -3.69 13.21
CA GLU A 6 -2.00 -4.02 13.29
C GLU A 6 -2.38 -4.97 12.16
N THR A 7 -3.33 -5.86 12.46
CA THR A 7 -3.76 -6.93 11.55
C THR A 7 -5.29 -6.97 11.50
N ILE A 8 -5.83 -7.21 10.32
CA ILE A 8 -7.25 -7.43 10.07
C ILE A 8 -7.45 -8.65 9.17
N VAL A 9 -8.65 -9.22 9.19
CA VAL A 9 -9.08 -10.23 8.22
C VAL A 9 -10.19 -9.63 7.36
N VAL A 10 -10.03 -9.71 6.04
CA VAL A 10 -11.01 -9.29 5.04
C VAL A 10 -11.62 -10.50 4.33
N ALA A 11 -12.91 -10.47 4.04
CA ALA A 11 -13.69 -11.50 3.36
C ALA A 11 -13.63 -11.34 1.83
N VAL A 12 -12.40 -11.24 1.31
CA VAL A 12 -12.11 -11.30 -0.12
C VAL A 12 -10.87 -12.18 -0.38
N PRO A 13 -10.74 -12.77 -1.57
CA PRO A 13 -9.53 -13.48 -1.98
C PRO A 13 -8.29 -12.57 -1.92
N VAL A 14 -7.12 -13.17 -1.67
CA VAL A 14 -5.84 -12.44 -1.51
C VAL A 14 -5.51 -11.57 -2.72
N GLY A 15 -5.84 -12.07 -3.92
CA GLY A 15 -5.67 -11.35 -5.17
C GLY A 15 -6.46 -10.04 -5.23
N THR A 16 -7.67 -10.01 -4.68
CA THR A 16 -8.55 -8.84 -4.62
C THR A 16 -8.06 -7.85 -3.57
N ALA A 17 -7.70 -8.32 -2.38
CA ALA A 17 -7.14 -7.48 -1.32
C ALA A 17 -5.85 -6.79 -1.78
N TYR A 18 -4.92 -7.54 -2.37
CA TYR A 18 -3.67 -7.01 -2.88
C TYR A 18 -3.89 -6.01 -4.02
N ASN A 19 -4.73 -6.36 -5.00
CA ASN A 19 -5.04 -5.47 -6.11
C ASN A 19 -5.56 -4.13 -5.63
N GLN A 20 -6.53 -4.16 -4.73
CA GLN A 20 -7.10 -2.94 -4.19
C GLN A 20 -6.07 -2.12 -3.40
N TRP A 21 -5.24 -2.77 -2.59
CA TRP A 21 -4.21 -2.08 -1.83
C TRP A 21 -3.19 -1.35 -2.72
N THR A 22 -2.89 -1.88 -3.90
CA THR A 22 -1.96 -1.24 -4.84
C THR A 22 -2.58 -0.10 -5.64
N GLN A 23 -3.90 0.11 -5.54
CA GLN A 23 -4.58 1.29 -6.08
C GLN A 23 -4.42 2.50 -5.15
N PHE A 24 -3.18 2.96 -4.91
CA PHE A 24 -2.88 4.00 -3.91
C PHE A 24 -3.73 5.28 -4.05
N LYS A 25 -4.06 5.69 -5.28
CA LYS A 25 -4.90 6.87 -5.56
C LYS A 25 -6.33 6.75 -5.02
N SER A 26 -6.79 5.54 -4.70
CA SER A 26 -8.11 5.29 -4.12
C SER A 26 -8.15 5.46 -2.60
N PHE A 27 -7.00 5.50 -1.92
CA PHE A 27 -6.93 5.54 -0.45
C PHE A 27 -7.72 6.69 0.16
N PRO A 28 -7.70 7.93 -0.36
CA PRO A 28 -8.49 9.02 0.20
C PRO A 28 -10.02 8.79 0.20
N ARG A 29 -10.52 7.81 -0.56
CA ARG A 29 -11.95 7.50 -0.64
C ARG A 29 -12.46 6.70 0.55
N PHE A 30 -11.58 5.96 1.21
CA PHE A 30 -11.94 5.09 2.33
C PHE A 30 -11.09 5.34 3.57
N MET A 31 -9.85 5.81 3.44
CA MET A 31 -9.01 6.15 4.58
C MET A 31 -9.24 7.59 5.04
N ALA A 32 -9.59 7.77 6.31
CA ALA A 32 -9.93 9.08 6.87
C ALA A 32 -8.68 9.98 7.01
N VAL A 33 -7.54 9.42 7.38
CA VAL A 33 -6.28 10.13 7.57
C VAL A 33 -5.61 10.47 6.23
N VAL A 34 -5.83 9.70 5.17
CA VAL A 34 -5.22 9.95 3.86
C VAL A 34 -6.05 10.99 3.11
N LYS A 35 -5.46 12.13 2.79
CA LYS A 35 -6.13 13.25 2.09
C LYS A 35 -5.86 13.27 0.60
N GLY A 36 -4.74 12.68 0.17
CA GLY A 36 -4.35 12.62 -1.23
C GLY A 36 -3.18 11.70 -1.43
N VAL A 37 -3.17 11.01 -2.56
CA VAL A 37 -2.02 10.24 -3.02
C VAL A 37 -1.78 10.52 -4.48
N GLU A 38 -0.58 10.97 -4.80
CA GLU A 38 -0.11 11.16 -6.15
C GLU A 38 0.95 10.10 -6.49
N GLN A 39 0.85 9.49 -7.67
CA GLN A 39 1.86 8.55 -8.14
C GLN A 39 2.82 9.29 -9.06
N ILE A 40 4.02 9.58 -8.55
CA ILE A 40 5.06 10.34 -9.27
C ILE A 40 5.78 9.42 -10.26
N ARG A 41 6.09 8.19 -9.83
CA ARG A 41 6.72 7.12 -10.63
C ARG A 41 6.14 5.76 -10.18
N PRO A 42 6.38 4.66 -10.91
CA PRO A 42 5.84 3.35 -10.52
C PRO A 42 6.18 2.92 -9.09
N ASN A 43 7.38 3.28 -8.59
CA ASN A 43 7.86 2.98 -7.25
C ASN A 43 7.89 4.20 -6.31
N LEU A 44 7.37 5.37 -6.72
CA LEU A 44 7.41 6.60 -5.93
C LEU A 44 6.05 7.26 -5.87
N THR A 45 5.56 7.45 -4.65
CA THR A 45 4.27 8.06 -4.37
C THR A 45 4.44 9.25 -3.44
N ARG A 46 3.61 10.26 -3.59
CA ARG A 46 3.53 11.42 -2.71
C ARG A 46 2.22 11.35 -1.94
N TRP A 47 2.32 11.39 -0.62
CA TRP A 47 1.21 11.22 0.29
C TRP A 47 0.94 12.52 1.02
N VAL A 48 -0.34 12.87 1.10
CA VAL A 48 -0.84 13.91 1.98
C VAL A 48 -1.70 13.23 3.03
N ILE A 49 -1.29 13.32 4.30
CA ILE A 49 -2.04 12.82 5.45
C ILE A 49 -2.50 13.98 6.33
N GLY A 50 -3.63 13.82 7.01
CA GLY A 50 -4.11 14.83 7.93
C GLY A 50 -5.10 14.30 8.96
N LEU A 51 -4.96 14.78 10.19
CA LEU A 51 -5.83 14.48 11.32
C LEU A 51 -6.09 15.77 12.11
N GLY A 52 -7.34 16.23 12.10
CA GLY A 52 -7.71 17.53 12.67
C GLY A 52 -6.92 18.69 12.03
N PRO A 53 -6.29 19.59 12.82
CA PRO A 53 -5.51 20.71 12.28
C PRO A 53 -4.13 20.29 11.73
N VAL A 54 -3.71 19.05 11.98
CA VAL A 54 -2.39 18.56 11.58
C VAL A 54 -2.47 18.02 10.16
N ARG A 55 -1.57 18.52 9.30
CA ARG A 55 -1.38 18.03 7.92
C ARG A 55 0.09 17.81 7.66
N HIS A 56 0.41 16.68 7.03
CA HIS A 56 1.76 16.34 6.64
C HIS A 56 1.80 15.81 5.22
N GLU A 57 2.89 16.13 4.53
CA GLU A 57 3.20 15.63 3.20
C GLU A 57 4.54 14.90 3.25
N PHE A 58 4.61 13.76 2.59
CA PHE A 58 5.83 12.99 2.46
C PHE A 58 5.83 12.16 1.18
N ASP A 59 7.02 11.93 0.65
CA ASP A 59 7.21 10.99 -0.46
C ASP A 59 7.50 9.60 0.11
N ALA A 60 6.95 8.55 -0.50
CA ALA A 60 7.16 7.16 -0.13
C ALA A 60 7.66 6.37 -1.35
N GLU A 61 8.84 5.78 -1.20
CA GLU A 61 9.44 4.90 -2.17
C GLU A 61 9.11 3.44 -1.84
N ILE A 62 8.52 2.73 -2.80
CA ILE A 62 8.25 1.30 -2.72
C ILE A 62 9.55 0.55 -3.01
N VAL A 63 10.03 -0.20 -2.01
CA VAL A 63 11.34 -0.87 -2.06
C VAL A 63 11.24 -2.35 -2.41
N ASP A 64 10.14 -3.01 -2.02
CA ASP A 64 9.84 -4.40 -2.37
C ASP A 64 8.33 -4.49 -2.59
N GLN A 65 7.91 -5.17 -3.65
CA GLN A 65 6.52 -5.38 -3.95
C GLN A 65 6.39 -6.74 -4.63
N ARG A 66 5.66 -7.65 -3.98
CA ARG A 66 5.46 -9.02 -4.43
C ARG A 66 3.96 -9.27 -4.52
N PRO A 67 3.43 -9.57 -5.72
CA PRO A 67 2.02 -9.88 -5.92
C PRO A 67 1.49 -10.84 -4.86
N ASP A 68 0.32 -10.50 -4.30
CA ASP A 68 -0.44 -11.30 -3.34
C ASP A 68 0.30 -11.65 -2.03
N SER A 69 1.46 -11.03 -1.78
CA SER A 69 2.32 -11.36 -0.64
C SER A 69 2.65 -10.13 0.21
N LEU A 70 3.27 -9.09 -0.37
CA LEU A 70 3.68 -7.91 0.40
C LEU A 70 3.94 -6.67 -0.44
N VAL A 71 3.89 -5.51 0.21
CA VAL A 71 4.41 -4.22 -0.26
C VAL A 71 5.20 -3.56 0.86
N ARG A 72 6.48 -3.26 0.62
CA ARG A 72 7.37 -2.53 1.54
C ARG A 72 7.66 -1.15 0.99
N TRP A 73 7.66 -0.16 1.87
CA TRP A 73 8.02 1.21 1.52
C TRP A 73 8.95 1.85 2.55
N ARG A 74 9.62 2.92 2.13
CA ARG A 74 10.31 3.86 3.00
C ARG A 74 9.89 5.29 2.65
N SER A 75 9.68 6.12 3.66
CA SER A 75 9.51 7.55 3.43
C SER A 75 10.82 8.19 2.99
N LEU A 76 10.73 9.19 2.12
CA LEU A 76 11.82 10.07 1.76
C LEU A 76 11.67 11.39 2.52
N GLY A 77 12.80 11.90 3.03
CA GLY A 77 12.87 13.16 3.76
C GLY A 77 12.99 13.03 5.29
N PRO A 78 13.40 14.11 5.96
CA PRO A 78 13.81 14.06 7.37
C PRO A 78 12.64 14.18 8.36
N ARG A 79 11.50 14.77 7.95
CA ARG A 79 10.42 15.14 8.88
C ARG A 79 9.59 13.96 9.38
N LEU A 80 9.42 12.92 8.55
CA LEU A 80 8.58 11.76 8.84
C LEU A 80 9.29 10.47 8.43
N ALA A 81 10.52 10.27 8.92
CA ALA A 81 11.31 9.10 8.60
C ALA A 81 10.69 7.81 9.16
N HIS A 82 10.08 7.01 8.29
CA HIS A 82 9.50 5.73 8.62
C HIS A 82 9.71 4.70 7.51
N ARG A 83 9.59 3.43 7.87
CA ARG A 83 9.49 2.31 6.96
C ARG A 83 8.21 1.58 7.26
N GLY A 84 7.59 0.99 6.24
CA GLY A 84 6.43 0.17 6.45
C GLY A 84 6.41 -1.05 5.56
N GLU A 85 5.62 -2.01 5.98
CA GLU A 85 5.31 -3.23 5.26
C GLU A 85 3.82 -3.49 5.43
N VAL A 86 3.16 -3.80 4.32
CA VAL A 86 1.90 -4.54 4.34
C VAL A 86 2.18 -5.94 3.84
N SER A 87 1.64 -6.94 4.53
CA SER A 87 1.68 -8.33 4.11
C SER A 87 0.25 -8.88 3.97
N PHE A 88 0.10 -9.80 3.04
CA PHE A 88 -1.15 -10.45 2.69
C PHE A 88 -0.96 -11.95 2.81
N ARG A 89 -1.88 -12.61 3.51
CA ARG A 89 -1.87 -14.06 3.69
C ARG A 89 -3.28 -14.59 3.50
N ALA A 90 -3.46 -15.48 2.52
CA ALA A 90 -4.71 -16.21 2.39
C ALA A 90 -4.91 -17.09 3.63
N THR A 91 -6.04 -16.92 4.32
CA THR A 91 -6.42 -17.78 5.45
C THR A 91 -7.44 -18.82 4.99
N GLU A 92 -8.29 -18.46 4.04
CA GLU A 92 -9.25 -19.32 3.32
C GLU A 92 -9.29 -18.88 1.84
N ALA A 93 -10.07 -19.55 0.99
CA ALA A 93 -10.16 -19.21 -0.44
C ALA A 93 -10.70 -17.78 -0.68
N ASP A 94 -11.61 -17.33 0.18
CA ASP A 94 -12.30 -16.05 0.14
C ASP A 94 -11.96 -15.16 1.37
N ARG A 95 -10.91 -15.49 2.13
CA ARG A 95 -10.45 -14.68 3.26
C ARG A 95 -8.96 -14.40 3.22
N THR A 96 -8.63 -13.17 3.55
CA THR A 96 -7.25 -12.67 3.57
C THR A 96 -6.94 -11.96 4.87
N GLU A 97 -5.87 -12.37 5.52
CA GLU A 97 -5.23 -11.60 6.59
C GLU A 97 -4.35 -10.51 5.98
N VAL A 98 -4.59 -9.27 6.39
CA VAL A 98 -3.80 -8.10 6.01
C VAL A 98 -3.13 -7.56 7.26
N SER A 99 -1.80 -7.59 7.28
CA SER A 99 -0.99 -7.12 8.40
C SER A 99 -0.16 -5.91 7.96
N VAL A 100 -0.25 -4.82 8.70
CA VAL A 100 0.53 -3.60 8.44
C VAL A 100 1.45 -3.33 9.61
N ARG A 101 2.73 -3.21 9.29
CA ARG A 101 3.81 -2.87 10.23
C ARG A 101 4.45 -1.57 9.80
N ILE A 102 4.64 -0.64 10.75
CA ILE A 102 5.31 0.65 10.55
C ILE A 102 6.41 0.80 11.59
N ASP A 103 7.65 0.93 11.11
CA ASP A 103 8.82 1.26 11.91
C ASP A 103 9.10 2.76 11.82
N LEU A 104 8.89 3.47 12.93
CA LEU A 104 9.14 4.90 13.05
C LEU A 104 10.59 5.12 13.50
N ARG A 105 11.34 5.96 12.76
CA ARG A 105 12.65 6.44 13.23
C ARG A 105 12.43 7.56 14.22
N SER A 106 12.33 7.19 15.48
CA SER A 106 12.18 8.12 16.60
C SER A 106 13.45 8.95 16.82
N HIS A 107 13.33 10.27 16.83
CA HIS A 107 14.05 11.11 17.81
C HIS A 107 13.09 11.30 19.00
N GLY A 108 13.12 10.38 19.98
CA GLY A 108 12.37 10.44 21.23
C GLY A 108 10.86 10.11 21.21
N ALA A 109 10.07 10.60 20.24
CA ALA A 109 8.60 10.66 20.39
C ALA A 109 7.79 9.42 19.95
N ALA A 110 8.37 8.47 19.22
CA ALA A 110 7.57 7.46 18.50
C ALA A 110 7.40 6.08 19.19
N ASP A 111 7.93 5.86 20.40
CA ASP A 111 7.77 4.59 21.16
C ASP A 111 6.28 4.20 21.29
N PRO A 112 5.85 2.95 20.95
CA PRO A 112 4.45 2.55 21.01
C PRO A 112 3.82 2.69 22.40
N ARG A 113 4.65 2.74 23.46
CA ARG A 113 4.22 2.97 24.84
C ARG A 113 3.97 4.44 25.15
N THR A 114 4.38 5.38 24.29
CA THR A 114 4.10 6.81 24.45
C THR A 114 2.68 7.14 24.00
N HIS A 115 2.18 8.30 24.42
CA HIS A 115 0.87 8.80 23.95
C HIS A 115 0.83 8.93 22.42
N ALA A 116 1.87 9.45 21.80
CA ALA A 116 1.96 9.57 20.35
C ALA A 116 1.96 8.20 19.65
N GLY A 117 2.73 7.23 20.16
CA GLY A 117 2.74 5.87 19.62
C GLY A 117 1.37 5.19 19.70
N ARG A 118 0.64 5.34 20.82
CA ARG A 118 -0.73 4.82 20.96
C ARG A 118 -1.72 5.49 19.99
N LEU A 119 -1.57 6.79 19.72
CA LEU A 119 -2.39 7.48 18.73
C LEU A 119 -2.14 6.96 17.31
N VAL A 120 -0.88 6.74 16.93
CA VAL A 120 -0.53 6.13 15.63
C VAL A 120 -1.11 4.73 15.50
N ARG A 121 -1.00 3.91 16.54
CA ARG A 121 -1.62 2.57 16.57
C ARG A 121 -3.12 2.61 16.38
N ARG A 122 -3.81 3.50 17.10
CA ARG A 122 -5.27 3.66 17.00
C ARG A 122 -5.67 4.15 15.60
N ALA A 123 -4.94 5.09 15.03
CA ALA A 123 -5.17 5.57 13.67
C ALA A 123 -4.98 4.43 12.65
N LEU A 124 -3.88 3.68 12.72
CA LEU A 124 -3.63 2.54 11.83
C LEU A 124 -4.74 1.49 11.90
N ARG A 125 -5.19 1.14 13.11
CA ARG A 125 -6.30 0.21 13.31
C ARG A 125 -7.59 0.71 12.65
N ALA A 126 -7.91 2.00 12.83
CA ALA A 126 -9.09 2.60 12.21
C ALA A 126 -9.01 2.58 10.68
N GLU A 127 -7.85 2.93 10.10
CA GLU A 127 -7.67 2.90 8.64
C GLU A 127 -7.74 1.49 8.04
N LEU A 128 -7.24 0.48 8.76
CA LEU A 128 -7.45 -0.91 8.36
C LEU A 128 -8.92 -1.31 8.45
N GLY A 129 -9.64 -0.86 9.47
CA GLY A 129 -11.10 -1.01 9.56
C GLY A 129 -11.82 -0.45 8.33
N HIS A 130 -11.51 0.78 7.93
CA HIS A 130 -12.11 1.37 6.74
C HIS A 130 -11.74 0.63 5.45
N PHE A 131 -10.50 0.12 5.34
CA PHE A 131 -10.11 -0.71 4.20
C PHE A 131 -10.96 -1.98 4.12
N LYS A 132 -11.17 -2.66 5.26
CA LYS A 132 -12.04 -3.84 5.35
C LYS A 132 -13.45 -3.51 4.89
N GLU A 133 -14.07 -2.49 5.47
CA GLU A 133 -15.44 -2.07 5.10
C GLU A 133 -15.54 -1.74 3.61
N PHE A 134 -14.56 -1.02 3.07
CA PHE A 134 -14.53 -0.64 1.66
C PHE A 134 -14.42 -1.84 0.72
N ILE A 135 -13.47 -2.75 0.95
CA ILE A 135 -13.23 -3.86 0.03
C ILE A 135 -14.32 -4.94 0.13
N GLU A 136 -14.86 -5.16 1.33
CA GLU A 136 -15.99 -6.08 1.53
C GLU A 136 -17.29 -5.52 0.97
N GLY A 137 -17.49 -4.20 1.04
CA GLY A 137 -18.64 -3.53 0.42
C GLY A 137 -18.58 -3.47 -1.11
N LEU A 138 -17.38 -3.45 -1.70
CA LEU A 138 -17.19 -3.43 -3.15
C LEU A 138 -17.36 -4.81 -3.81
N GLY A 139 -17.00 -5.90 -3.12
CA GLY A 139 -17.08 -7.27 -3.63
C GLY A 139 -16.17 -7.58 -4.84
N ARG A 140 -15.45 -6.59 -5.39
CA ARG A 140 -14.48 -6.68 -6.50
C ARG A 140 -13.50 -5.51 -6.47
N GLU A 141 -12.25 -5.71 -6.90
CA GLU A 141 -11.25 -4.63 -6.96
C GLU A 141 -11.59 -3.54 -8.00
N GLY A 142 -11.17 -2.31 -7.74
CA GLY A 142 -11.31 -1.19 -8.69
C GLY A 142 -10.29 -1.19 -9.85
N GLY A 143 -9.28 -2.08 -9.81
CA GLY A 143 -8.21 -2.20 -10.80
C GLY A 143 -7.11 -3.18 -10.36
N ALA A 144 -6.25 -3.62 -11.30
CA ALA A 144 -5.26 -4.67 -11.07
C ALA A 144 -3.84 -4.26 -11.49
N TRP A 145 -3.08 -3.62 -10.60
CA TRP A 145 -1.64 -3.43 -10.82
C TRP A 145 -0.88 -4.64 -10.26
N ARG A 146 -0.09 -5.31 -11.10
CA ARG A 146 0.55 -6.61 -10.78
C ARG A 146 2.07 -6.63 -11.00
N GLY A 147 2.73 -5.48 -11.09
CA GLY A 147 4.19 -5.41 -11.24
C GLY A 147 4.93 -5.96 -10.02
N THR A 148 6.19 -6.37 -10.18
CA THR A 148 7.06 -6.72 -9.04
C THR A 148 8.09 -5.61 -8.86
N ILE A 149 8.36 -5.17 -7.64
CA ILE A 149 9.46 -4.23 -7.35
C ILE A 149 10.45 -4.94 -6.44
N ARG A 150 11.74 -4.91 -6.74
CA ARG A 150 12.79 -5.42 -5.85
C ARG A 150 13.95 -4.43 -5.80
N GLY A 151 14.31 -3.99 -4.60
CA GLY A 151 15.37 -3.00 -4.40
C GLY A 151 15.04 -1.65 -5.03
N GLY A 152 13.76 -1.27 -5.11
CA GLY A 152 13.30 -0.03 -5.76
C GLY A 152 13.24 -0.10 -7.29
N HIS A 153 13.60 -1.22 -7.93
CA HIS A 153 13.51 -1.37 -9.38
C HIS A 153 12.26 -2.14 -9.78
N VAL A 154 11.48 -1.58 -10.72
CA VAL A 154 10.32 -2.25 -11.31
C VAL A 154 10.80 -3.38 -12.22
N ARG A 155 10.31 -4.58 -11.96
CA ARG A 155 10.39 -5.73 -12.85
C ARG A 155 9.03 -5.90 -13.52
N PRO A 156 8.93 -5.72 -14.84
CA PRO A 156 7.73 -6.09 -15.58
C PRO A 156 7.39 -7.56 -15.32
N LEU A 157 6.10 -7.88 -15.26
CA LEU A 157 5.65 -9.26 -15.40
C LEU A 157 6.19 -9.78 -16.74
N GLY A 158 6.96 -10.86 -16.69
CA GLY A 158 7.32 -11.59 -17.90
C GLY A 158 6.06 -12.15 -18.53
N THR A 159 5.53 -11.43 -19.51
CA THR A 159 4.94 -11.88 -20.79
C THR A 159 4.54 -10.58 -21.51
N GLU A 160 5.47 -9.99 -22.25
CA GLU A 160 5.06 -9.22 -23.43
C GLU A 160 4.42 -10.27 -24.36
N PRO A 161 3.12 -10.21 -24.72
CA PRO A 161 2.64 -11.05 -25.80
C PRO A 161 3.54 -10.75 -27.00
N ALA A 162 4.11 -11.78 -27.60
CA ALA A 162 5.01 -11.65 -28.73
C ALA A 162 4.40 -10.64 -29.71
N ARG A 163 5.06 -9.50 -29.89
CA ARG A 163 4.73 -8.59 -30.98
C ARG A 163 4.72 -9.44 -32.24
N SER A 164 3.53 -9.70 -32.76
CA SER A 164 3.35 -10.46 -33.99
C SER A 164 4.21 -9.79 -35.06
N ARG A 165 5.32 -10.43 -35.41
CA ARG A 165 6.12 -10.12 -36.59
C ARG A 165 5.41 -10.75 -37.77
N VAL A 166 4.26 -10.22 -38.15
CA VAL A 166 3.69 -10.49 -39.47
C VAL A 166 3.83 -9.19 -40.27
N PRO A 167 4.75 -9.14 -41.25
CA PRO A 167 4.75 -8.07 -42.24
C PRO A 167 3.43 -8.14 -43.01
N HIS A 168 2.63 -7.08 -42.97
CA HIS A 168 1.52 -6.92 -43.89
C HIS A 168 2.09 -6.27 -45.14
N TRP A 169 2.21 -7.06 -46.21
CA TRP A 169 2.49 -6.55 -47.55
C TRP A 169 1.18 -6.06 -48.17
N PRO A 170 1.09 -4.83 -48.69
CA PRO A 170 -0.06 -4.41 -49.48
C PRO A 170 -0.02 -5.10 -50.85
N VAL A 171 -0.95 -6.03 -51.08
CA VAL A 171 -1.40 -6.37 -52.43
C VAL A 171 -2.57 -5.47 -52.78
N GLY A 172 -2.51 -4.84 -53.96
CA GLY A 172 -3.56 -3.96 -54.50
C GLY A 172 -2.97 -2.66 -55.01
#